data_AF-A0A6C0ASH3-F1
#
_entry.id   AF-A0A6C0ASH3-F1
#
_cell.length_a   1.000
_cell.length_b   1.000
_cell.length_c   1.000
_cell.angle_alpha   90.00
_cell.angle_beta   90.00
_cell.angle_gamma   90.00
#
_symmetry.space_group_name_H-M   'P 1'
#
loop_
_entity.id
_entity.type
_entity.pdbx_description
1 polymer ?
#
loop_
_entity_poly.entity_id
_entity_poly.type
_entity_poly.pdbx_seq_one_letter_code
_entity_poly.pdbx_strand_id
1 'polypeptide(L)' 'MELEMTDSIDVSKIEKPIIRKLLFLSNALDQGWTIKKQDESYIFTKKHENKREVFKENYLENFLISNFSIDK' A
#
# COMPACT_ATOMS: atom_id res chain seq x y z
N MET A 1 -13.98 28.98 15.84
CA MET A 1 -14.23 27.53 15.78
C MET A 1 -14.45 27.23 14.31
N GLU A 2 -13.37 26.91 13.61
CA GLU A 2 -13.48 26.39 12.24
C GLU A 2 -14.20 25.05 12.32
N LEU A 3 -15.30 24.95 11.58
CA LEU A 3 -15.95 23.68 11.31
C LEU A 3 -15.02 22.90 10.39
N GLU A 4 -14.23 21.98 10.94
CA GLU A 4 -13.62 20.94 10.12
C GLU A 4 -14.74 20.03 9.62
N MET A 5 -15.19 20.26 8.40
CA MET A 5 -15.97 19.28 7.66
C MET A 5 -15.09 18.06 7.46
N THR A 6 -15.28 17.04 8.29
CA THR A 6 -14.75 15.72 7.98
C THR A 6 -15.57 15.19 6.81
N ASP A 7 -15.10 15.42 5.58
CA ASP A 7 -15.62 14.70 4.42
C ASP A 7 -15.44 13.21 4.72
N SER A 8 -16.55 12.54 5.01
CA SER A 8 -16.53 11.10 5.24
C SER A 8 -16.10 10.43 3.94
N ILE A 9 -14.98 9.71 3.99
CA ILE A 9 -14.50 8.96 2.83
C ILE A 9 -15.51 7.83 2.57
N ASP A 10 -16.28 7.98 1.49
CA ASP A 10 -17.16 6.93 0.99
C ASP A 10 -16.32 5.84 0.33
N VAL A 11 -15.94 4.83 1.11
CA VAL A 11 -15.09 3.71 0.70
C VAL A 11 -15.69 2.94 -0.49
N SER A 12 -17.01 3.00 -0.70
CA SER A 12 -17.67 2.33 -1.83
C SER A 12 -17.30 2.93 -3.19
N LYS A 13 -16.80 4.18 -3.21
CA LYS A 13 -16.33 4.89 -4.40
C LYS A 13 -14.84 4.72 -4.68
N ILE A 14 -14.10 4.05 -3.78
CA ILE A 14 -12.68 3.82 -3.97
C ILE A 14 -12.48 2.58 -4.84
N GLU A 15 -11.63 2.71 -5.86
CA GLU A 15 -11.29 1.57 -6.72
C GLU A 15 -10.58 0.46 -5.94
N LYS A 16 -10.97 -0.79 -6.18
CA LYS A 16 -10.40 -1.98 -5.52
C LYS A 16 -8.85 -2.03 -5.55
N PRO A 17 -8.15 -1.67 -6.64
CA PRO A 17 -6.69 -1.64 -6.65
C PRO A 17 -6.09 -0.71 -5.59
N ILE A 18 -6.71 0.44 -5.35
CA ILE A 18 -6.26 1.41 -4.33
C ILE A 18 -6.37 0.79 -2.94
N ILE A 19 -7.52 0.17 -2.62
CA ILE A 19 -7.73 -0.50 -1.32
C ILE A 19 -6.70 -1.62 -1.10
N ARG A 20 -6.43 -2.45 -2.12
CA ARG A 20 -5.43 -3.53 -2.04
C ARG A 20 -4.03 -3.00 -1.80
N LYS A 21 -3.66 -1.91 -2.47
CA LYS A 21 -2.36 -1.24 -2.27
C LYS A 21 -2.24 -0.72 -0.85
N LEU A 22 -3.27 -0.06 -0.32
CA LEU A 22 -3.29 0.41 1.07
C LEU A 22 -3.16 -0.75 2.07
N LEU A 23 -3.89 -1.86 1.87
CA LEU A 23 -3.80 -3.04 2.72
C LEU A 23 -2.41 -3.66 2.70
N PHE A 24 -1.79 -3.80 1.52
CA PHE A 24 -0.44 -4.33 1.39
C PHE A 24 0.60 -3.48 2.12
N LEU A 25 0.53 -2.16 1.94
CA LEU A 25 1.41 -1.22 2.64
C LEU A 25 1.21 -1.30 4.15
N SER A 26 -0.05 -1.33 4.62
CA SER A 26 -0.37 -1.45 6.05
C SER A 26 0.22 -2.72 6.65
N ASN A 27 0.01 -3.87 6.02
CA ASN A 27 0.53 -5.15 6.49
C ASN A 27 2.06 -5.16 6.62
N ALA A 28 2.76 -4.52 5.68
CA ALA A 28 4.22 -4.42 5.76
C ALA A 28 4.65 -3.51 6.92
N LEU A 29 3.97 -2.40 7.16
CA LEU A 29 4.24 -1.53 8.32
C LEU A 29 4.03 -2.29 9.64
N ASP A 30 2.94 -3.06 9.77
CA ASP A 30 2.63 -3.88 10.95
C ASP A 30 3.70 -4.96 11.21
N GLN A 31 4.34 -5.45 10.15
CA GLN A 31 5.46 -6.38 10.23
C GLN A 31 6.82 -5.72 10.49
N GLY A 32 6.86 -4.41 10.71
CA GLY A 32 8.08 -3.66 11.04
C GLY A 32 8.92 -3.26 9.83
N TRP A 33 8.34 -3.23 8.62
CA TRP A 33 8.99 -2.64 7.47
C TRP A 33 8.90 -1.11 7.51
N THR A 34 9.97 -0.44 7.07
CA THR A 34 9.94 0.97 6.66
C THR A 34 9.70 1.02 5.16
N ILE A 35 8.78 1.88 4.72
CA ILE A 35 8.44 2.03 3.30
C ILE A 35 8.77 3.45 2.86
N LYS A 36 9.53 3.59 1.78
CA LYS A 36 9.85 4.88 1.14
C LYS A 36 9.40 4.84 -0.32
N LYS A 37 8.51 5.77 -0.72
CA LYS A 37 8.25 6.01 -2.14
C LYS A 37 9.39 6.85 -2.72
N GLN A 38 9.93 6.42 -3.85
CA GLN A 38 10.96 7.13 -4.60
C GLN A 38 10.69 6.93 -6.09
N ASP A 39 10.45 8.02 -6.81
CA ASP A 39 10.02 8.02 -8.21
C ASP A 39 8.84 7.05 -8.41
N GLU A 40 8.94 6.17 -9.41
CA GLU A 40 7.95 5.12 -9.72
C GLU A 40 8.22 3.82 -8.93
N SER A 41 8.69 3.92 -7.68
CA SER A 41 9.05 2.75 -6.88
C SER A 41 8.76 2.91 -5.40
N TYR A 42 8.51 1.79 -4.73
CA TYR A 42 8.44 1.66 -3.29
C TYR A 42 9.63 0.84 -2.80
N ILE A 43 10.36 1.39 -1.83
CA ILE A 43 11.53 0.77 -1.21
C ILE A 43 11.11 0.34 0.19
N PHE A 44 11.12 -0.96 0.43
CA PHE A 44 10.82 -1.59 1.71
C PHE A 44 12.15 -1.93 2.37
N THR A 45 12.33 -1.55 3.63
CA THR A 45 13.53 -1.86 4.42
C THR A 45 13.15 -2.38 5.79
N LYS A 46 13.74 -3.49 6.22
CA LYS A 46 13.52 -4.08 7.55
C LYS A 46 14.85 -4.17 8.28
N LYS A 47 15.16 -3.12 9.06
CA LYS A 47 16.50 -2.88 9.62
C LYS A 47 17.00 -4.03 10.50
N HIS A 48 16.13 -4.60 11.33
CA HIS A 48 16.50 -5.68 12.24
C HIS A 48 16.73 -7.03 11.52
N GLU A 49 16.28 -7.18 10.28
CA GLU A 49 16.54 -8.36 9.44
C GLU A 49 17.55 -8.09 8.32
N ASN A 50 18.09 -6.87 8.22
CA ASN A 50 18.92 -6.42 7.09
C ASN A 50 18.30 -6.69 5.70
N LYS A 51 16.96 -6.65 5.59
CA LYS A 51 16.26 -6.86 4.31
C LYS A 51 15.93 -5.55 3.62
N ARG A 52 16.01 -5.57 2.28
CA ARG A 52 15.62 -4.46 1.41
C ARG A 52 14.98 -4.99 0.14
N GLU A 53 13.77 -4.53 -0.16
CA GLU A 53 13.02 -4.90 -1.36
C GLU A 53 12.61 -3.63 -2.12
N VAL A 54 12.61 -3.70 -3.46
CA VAL A 54 12.24 -2.56 -4.32
C VAL A 54 11.17 -3.02 -5.28
N PHE A 55 10.00 -2.40 -5.19
CA PHE A 55 8.86 -2.66 -6.05
C PHE A 55 8.65 -1.48 -6.97
N LYS A 56 8.67 -1.69 -8.29
CA LYS A 56 8.16 -0.69 -9.24
C LYS A 56 6.66 -0.51 -9.02
N GLU A 57 6.16 0.71 -9.13
CA GLU A 57 4.75 1.02 -8.83
C GLU A 57 3.80 0.24 -9.74
N ASN A 58 4.09 0.19 -11.05
CA ASN A 58 3.34 -0.62 -12.01
C ASN A 58 3.41 -2.13 -11.72
N TYR A 59 4.57 -2.64 -11.30
CA TYR A 59 4.75 -4.04 -10.95
C TYR A 59 4.00 -4.38 -9.67
N LEU A 60 4.04 -3.49 -8.66
CA LEU A 60 3.30 -3.67 -7.41
C LEU A 60 1.80 -3.71 -7.69
N GLU A 61 1.29 -2.81 -8.52
CA GLU A 61 -0.13 -2.79 -8.88
C GLU A 61 -0.54 -4.06 -9.63
N ASN A 62 0.26 -4.49 -10.62
CA ASN A 62 0.02 -5.74 -11.33
C ASN A 62 0.13 -6.97 -10.41
N PHE A 63 1.13 -6.99 -9.51
CA PHE A 63 1.32 -8.05 -8.53
C PHE A 63 0.13 -8.13 -7.56
N LEU A 64 -0.38 -6.99 -7.11
CA LEU A 64 -1.57 -6.95 -6.25
C LEU A 64 -2.82 -7.36 -7.02
N ILE A 65 -2.95 -6.99 -8.29
CA ILE A 65 -4.05 -7.46 -9.14
C ILE A 65 -3.99 -8.98 -9.32
N SER A 66 -2.80 -9.53 -9.59
CA SER A 66 -2.62 -10.96 -9.85
C SER A 66 -2.67 -11.84 -8.59
N ASN A 67 -2.16 -11.37 -7.46
CA ASN A 67 -2.03 -12.17 -6.22
C ASN A 67 -3.11 -11.88 -5.17
N PHE A 68 -3.87 -10.78 -5.28
CA PHE A 68 -5.10 -10.56 -4.50
C PHE A 68 -6.37 -10.86 -5.31
N SER A 69 -6.27 -11.69 -6.35
CA SER A 69 -7.44 -12.44 -6.79
C SER A 69 -7.85 -13.30 -5.60
N ILE A 70 -8.82 -12.81 -4.84
CA ILE A 70 -9.59 -13.61 -3.90
C ILE A 70 -10.16 -14.71 -4.80
N ASP A 71 -9.55 -15.88 -4.78
CA ASP A 71 -10.06 -17.03 -5.51
C ASP A 71 -11.53 -17.24 -5.13
N LYS A 72 -12.36 -17.53 -6.14
CA LYS A 72 -13.76 -18.02 -6.11
C LYS A 72 -14.51 -18.02 -4.78
#